data_AF-A0A9P9I5Q9-F1
#
_entry.id   AF-A0A9P9I5Q9-F1
#
_cell.length_a   1.000
_cell.length_b   1.000
_cell.length_c   1.000
_cell.angle_alpha   90.00
_cell.angle_beta   90.00
_cell.angle_gamma   90.00
#
_symmetry.space_group_name_H-M   'P 1'
#
loop_
_entity.id
_entity.type
_entity.pdbx_description
1 polymer ?
#
loop_
_entity_poly.entity_id
_entity_poly.type
_entity_poly.pdbx_seq_one_letter_code
_entity_poly.pdbx_strand_id
1 'polypeptide(L)'
;LRDELLGQHIELKWFFACIEEVMQAECTQYKKAKRHWLNGKNTDVDKKRWELFLDVAKSGAALKRECLAPLTKASAGWGNEKVQHHEWAFMGLRYCKVLGTAATRNPTWTEASIKLNQLLFMRISDQQPLKTLNPLELTDRECLKIWQGQNGFKKSGRNGFELQYRPISNAKIPSGYALDRYGLL
;
A
#
# COMPACT_ATOMS: atom_id res chain seq x y z
N LEU A 1 1.48 16.01 -5.70
CA LEU A 1 0.38 16.09 -6.69
C LEU A 1 0.40 14.95 -7.72
N ARG A 2 1.39 14.85 -8.63
CA ARG A 2 1.38 13.76 -9.66
C ARG A 2 1.36 12.36 -9.04
N ASP A 3 2.23 12.08 -8.08
CA ASP A 3 2.32 10.76 -7.45
C ASP A 3 1.10 10.45 -6.56
N GLU A 4 0.52 11.46 -5.92
CA GLU A 4 -0.74 11.35 -5.16
C GLU A 4 -1.92 11.03 -6.09
N LEU A 5 -2.04 11.72 -7.22
CA LEU A 5 -3.07 11.45 -8.23
C LEU A 5 -2.91 10.05 -8.84
N LEU A 6 -1.67 9.64 -9.13
CA LEU A 6 -1.37 8.28 -9.60
C LEU A 6 -1.74 7.23 -8.55
N GLY A 7 -1.49 7.49 -7.27
CA GLY A 7 -1.90 6.64 -6.14
C GLY A 7 -3.43 6.49 -6.07
N GLN A 8 -4.16 7.60 -6.07
CA GLN A 8 -5.63 7.60 -6.04
C GLN A 8 -6.24 6.82 -7.23
N HIS A 9 -5.68 6.98 -8.43
CA HIS A 9 -6.13 6.20 -9.59
C HIS A 9 -5.90 4.69 -9.42
N ILE A 10 -4.82 4.30 -8.74
CA ILE A 10 -4.50 2.90 -8.47
C ILE A 10 -5.43 2.31 -7.41
N GLU A 11 -5.64 3.04 -6.31
CA GLU A 11 -6.57 2.64 -5.23
C GLU A 11 -7.98 2.45 -5.78
N LEU A 12 -8.47 3.39 -6.60
CA LEU A 12 -9.78 3.30 -7.25
C LEU A 12 -9.88 2.07 -8.17
N LYS A 13 -8.87 1.80 -9.01
CA LYS A 13 -8.84 0.59 -9.85
C LYS A 13 -8.97 -0.67 -9.02
N TRP A 14 -8.24 -0.75 -7.90
CA TRP A 14 -8.29 -1.89 -7.01
C TRP A 14 -9.66 -2.04 -6.36
N PHE A 15 -10.23 -0.93 -5.88
CA PHE A 15 -11.55 -0.89 -5.28
C PHE A 15 -12.64 -1.37 -6.25
N PHE A 16 -12.63 -0.87 -7.48
CA PHE A 16 -13.55 -1.32 -8.53
C PHE A 16 -13.40 -2.80 -8.85
N ALA A 17 -12.17 -3.33 -8.86
CA ALA A 17 -11.95 -4.75 -9.04
C ALA A 17 -12.53 -5.59 -7.89
N CYS A 18 -12.41 -5.12 -6.63
CA CYS A 18 -13.02 -5.80 -5.48
C CYS A 18 -14.55 -5.75 -5.53
N ILE A 19 -15.15 -4.60 -5.85
CA ILE A 19 -16.60 -4.48 -6.03
C ILE A 19 -17.07 -5.44 -7.10
N GLU A 20 -16.43 -5.42 -8.27
CA GLU A 20 -16.81 -6.25 -9.41
C GLU A 20 -16.76 -7.75 -9.06
N GLU A 21 -15.71 -8.18 -8.35
CA GLU A 21 -15.55 -9.57 -7.89
C GLU A 21 -16.69 -9.99 -6.94
N VAL A 22 -16.98 -9.18 -5.92
CA VAL A 22 -18.04 -9.45 -4.94
C VAL A 22 -19.42 -9.41 -5.60
N MET A 23 -19.71 -8.39 -6.40
CA MET A 23 -21.00 -8.24 -7.07
C MET A 23 -21.27 -9.39 -8.05
N GLN A 24 -20.25 -9.87 -8.76
CA GLN A 24 -20.36 -10.99 -9.68
C GLN A 24 -20.58 -12.34 -8.94
N ALA A 25 -19.99 -12.50 -7.76
CA ALA A 25 -20.09 -13.71 -6.94
C ALA A 25 -21.42 -13.78 -6.17
N GLU A 26 -21.78 -12.69 -5.49
CA GLU A 26 -22.83 -12.69 -4.47
C GLU A 26 -24.17 -12.11 -4.97
N CYS A 27 -24.16 -11.24 -5.98
CA CYS A 27 -25.38 -10.56 -6.43
C CYS A 27 -25.96 -11.19 -7.71
N THR A 28 -26.97 -12.05 -7.54
CA THR A 28 -27.67 -12.70 -8.66
C THR A 28 -28.34 -11.69 -9.60
N GLN A 29 -28.90 -10.61 -9.07
CA GLN A 29 -29.52 -9.54 -9.87
C GLN A 29 -28.48 -8.83 -10.73
N TYR A 30 -27.34 -8.47 -10.15
CA TYR A 30 -26.21 -7.88 -10.86
C TYR A 30 -25.71 -8.77 -11.99
N LYS A 31 -25.50 -10.06 -11.70
CA LYS A 31 -25.04 -11.05 -12.68
C LYS A 31 -26.01 -11.19 -13.86
N LYS A 32 -27.32 -11.15 -13.61
CA LYS A 32 -28.35 -11.15 -14.66
C LYS A 32 -28.31 -9.84 -15.47
N ALA A 33 -28.33 -8.70 -14.80
CA ALA A 33 -28.33 -7.39 -15.43
C ALA A 33 -27.09 -7.17 -16.33
N LYS A 34 -25.90 -7.55 -15.85
CA LYS A 34 -24.65 -7.49 -16.61
C LYS A 34 -24.69 -8.26 -17.92
N ARG A 35 -25.33 -9.45 -17.96
CA ARG A 35 -25.52 -10.21 -19.21
C ARG A 35 -26.41 -9.46 -20.20
N HIS A 36 -27.46 -8.82 -19.69
CA HIS A 36 -28.35 -8.02 -20.53
C HIS A 36 -27.68 -6.75 -21.05
N TRP A 37 -26.83 -6.09 -20.27
CA TRP A 37 -26.11 -4.87 -20.68
C TRP A 37 -25.08 -5.12 -21.78
N LEU A 38 -24.42 -6.29 -21.76
CA LEU A 38 -23.50 -6.69 -22.83
C LEU A 38 -24.24 -6.98 -24.16
N ASN A 39 -25.52 -7.31 -24.09
CA ASN A 39 -26.32 -7.80 -25.23
C ASN A 39 -27.41 -6.82 -25.69
N GLY A 40 -27.66 -5.73 -24.96
CA GLY A 40 -28.81 -4.85 -25.16
C GLY A 40 -28.50 -3.51 -25.82
N LYS A 41 -29.48 -2.96 -26.56
CA LYS A 41 -29.52 -1.56 -27.04
C LYS A 41 -29.83 -0.60 -25.87
N ASN A 42 -28.90 -0.43 -24.93
CA ASN A 42 -29.01 0.65 -23.94
C ASN A 42 -28.73 2.01 -24.61
N THR A 43 -29.21 3.09 -23.98
CA THR A 43 -28.80 4.47 -24.27
C THR A 43 -27.27 4.55 -24.29
N ASP A 44 -26.73 5.08 -25.39
CA ASP A 44 -25.28 5.08 -25.71
C ASP A 44 -24.39 5.59 -24.55
N VAL A 45 -24.91 6.52 -23.75
CA VAL A 45 -24.22 7.10 -22.58
C VAL A 45 -24.06 6.11 -21.42
N ASP A 46 -25.11 5.38 -21.06
CA ASP A 46 -25.06 4.45 -19.92
C ASP A 46 -24.21 3.22 -20.26
N LYS A 47 -24.25 2.80 -21.53
CA LYS A 47 -23.37 1.74 -22.04
C LYS A 47 -21.90 2.13 -21.94
N LYS A 48 -21.51 3.33 -22.39
CA LYS A 48 -20.13 3.82 -22.33
C LYS A 48 -19.60 3.96 -20.90
N ARG A 49 -20.42 4.49 -19.98
CA ARG A 49 -20.05 4.58 -18.56
C ARG A 49 -19.82 3.21 -17.94
N TRP A 50 -20.64 2.24 -18.32
CA TRP A 50 -20.53 0.87 -17.86
C TRP A 50 -19.28 0.15 -18.42
N GLU A 51 -18.99 0.32 -19.71
CA GLU A 51 -17.77 -0.20 -20.34
C GLU A 51 -16.52 0.35 -19.65
N LEU A 52 -16.50 1.66 -19.37
CA LEU A 52 -15.41 2.29 -18.61
C LEU A 52 -15.22 1.65 -17.23
N PHE A 53 -16.30 1.43 -16.47
CA PHE A 53 -16.24 0.74 -15.17
C PHE A 53 -15.64 -0.66 -15.31
N LEU A 54 -16.12 -1.46 -16.26
CA LEU A 54 -15.64 -2.82 -16.47
C LEU A 54 -14.16 -2.86 -16.86
N ASP A 55 -13.71 -1.91 -17.69
CA ASP A 55 -12.31 -1.84 -18.11
C ASP A 55 -11.39 -1.40 -16.95
N VAL A 56 -11.84 -0.45 -16.12
CA VAL A 56 -11.16 -0.07 -14.89
C VAL A 56 -11.08 -1.26 -13.92
N ALA A 57 -12.17 -2.01 -13.72
CA ALA A 57 -12.22 -3.19 -12.87
C ALA A 57 -11.32 -4.32 -13.37
N LYS A 58 -11.31 -4.60 -14.68
CA LYS A 58 -10.38 -5.58 -15.30
C LYS A 58 -8.93 -5.17 -15.10
N SER A 59 -8.61 -3.89 -15.31
CA SER A 59 -7.26 -3.34 -15.07
C SER A 59 -6.86 -3.52 -13.60
N GLY A 60 -7.77 -3.24 -12.66
CA GLY A 60 -7.55 -3.52 -11.24
C GLY A 60 -7.36 -4.99 -10.92
N ALA A 61 -8.10 -5.90 -11.55
CA ALA A 61 -7.95 -7.35 -11.34
C ALA A 61 -6.61 -7.89 -11.88
N ALA A 62 -6.07 -7.31 -12.95
CA ALA A 62 -4.70 -7.59 -13.40
C ALA A 62 -3.68 -7.10 -12.37
N LEU A 63 -3.84 -5.85 -11.90
CA LEU A 63 -2.98 -5.27 -10.86
C LEU A 63 -2.98 -6.10 -9.57
N LYS A 64 -4.15 -6.54 -9.10
CA LYS A 64 -4.32 -7.43 -7.94
C LYS A 64 -3.45 -8.68 -8.07
N ARG A 65 -3.50 -9.34 -9.23
CA ARG A 65 -2.72 -10.55 -9.51
C ARG A 65 -1.21 -10.27 -9.49
N GLU A 66 -0.76 -9.17 -10.06
CA GLU A 66 0.66 -8.82 -10.08
C GLU A 66 1.21 -8.43 -8.70
N CYS A 67 0.36 -7.85 -7.85
CA CYS A 67 0.70 -7.53 -6.46
C CYS A 67 0.67 -8.75 -5.53
N LEU A 68 0.07 -9.87 -5.93
CA LEU A 68 -0.10 -11.04 -5.07
C LEU A 68 1.25 -11.59 -4.59
N ALA A 69 2.15 -11.93 -5.51
CA ALA A 69 3.46 -12.49 -5.17
C ALA A 69 4.28 -11.59 -4.21
N PRO A 70 4.44 -10.27 -4.45
CA PRO A 70 5.15 -9.42 -3.51
C PRO A 70 4.45 -9.27 -2.15
N LEU A 71 3.12 -9.22 -2.11
CA LEU A 71 2.38 -9.15 -0.85
C LEU A 71 2.50 -10.45 -0.06
N THR A 72 2.50 -11.62 -0.72
CA THR A 72 2.76 -12.92 -0.08
C THR A 72 4.14 -12.96 0.57
N LYS A 73 5.17 -12.34 -0.05
CA LYS A 73 6.49 -12.22 0.58
C LYS A 73 6.44 -11.36 1.85
N ALA A 74 5.74 -10.23 1.77
CA ALA A 74 5.59 -9.34 2.92
C ALA A 74 4.82 -10.04 4.06
N SER A 75 3.73 -10.74 3.74
CA SER A 75 2.95 -11.44 4.75
C SER A 75 3.65 -12.65 5.34
N ALA A 76 4.49 -13.36 4.57
CA ALA A 76 5.28 -14.47 5.10
C ALA A 76 6.26 -14.03 6.20
N GLY A 77 6.86 -12.83 6.07
CA GLY A 77 7.76 -12.29 7.09
C GLY A 77 7.04 -11.55 8.21
N TRP A 78 6.02 -10.75 7.87
CA TRP A 78 5.45 -9.79 8.81
C TRP A 78 4.09 -10.19 9.36
N GLY A 79 3.35 -11.05 8.66
CA GLY A 79 1.97 -11.44 8.98
C GLY A 79 0.95 -10.76 8.06
N ASN A 80 -0.10 -11.50 7.68
CA ASN A 80 -1.18 -11.01 6.83
C ASN A 80 -1.93 -9.83 7.48
N GLU A 81 -2.10 -9.87 8.80
CA GLU A 81 -2.83 -8.89 9.57
C GLU A 81 -2.23 -7.49 9.47
N LYS A 82 -0.90 -7.35 9.36
CA LYS A 82 -0.28 -6.03 9.15
C LYS A 82 -0.40 -5.57 7.72
N VAL A 83 -0.26 -6.47 6.76
CA VAL A 83 -0.47 -6.15 5.33
C VAL A 83 -1.90 -5.63 5.10
N GLN A 84 -2.88 -6.24 5.78
CA GLN A 84 -4.28 -5.81 5.74
C GLN A 84 -4.51 -4.52 6.51
N HIS A 85 -4.03 -4.41 7.75
CA HIS A 85 -4.25 -3.24 8.60
C HIS A 85 -3.77 -1.93 7.96
N HIS A 86 -2.62 -1.97 7.30
CA HIS A 86 -2.05 -0.80 6.63
C HIS A 86 -2.47 -0.70 5.15
N GLU A 87 -3.38 -1.57 4.68
CA GLU A 87 -3.94 -1.50 3.33
C GLU A 87 -2.88 -1.46 2.21
N TRP A 88 -1.70 -2.05 2.43
CA TRP A 88 -0.57 -1.94 1.50
C TRP A 88 -0.85 -2.48 0.09
N ALA A 89 -1.84 -3.36 -0.02
CA ALA A 89 -2.29 -3.90 -1.29
C ALA A 89 -2.83 -2.81 -2.23
N PHE A 90 -3.48 -1.77 -1.70
CA PHE A 90 -4.13 -0.72 -2.49
C PHE A 90 -3.15 0.30 -3.08
N MET A 91 -1.91 0.32 -2.62
CA MET A 91 -0.92 1.34 -2.97
C MET A 91 -0.20 1.09 -4.32
N GLY A 92 -0.53 -0.01 -5.00
CA GLY A 92 -0.08 -0.30 -6.36
C GLY A 92 1.13 -1.21 -6.52
N LEU A 93 1.43 -1.53 -7.78
CA LEU A 93 2.42 -2.56 -8.12
C LEU A 93 3.83 -2.22 -7.69
N ARG A 94 4.28 -0.99 -7.99
CA ARG A 94 5.61 -0.53 -7.58
C ARG A 94 5.71 -0.57 -6.06
N TYR A 95 4.63 -0.19 -5.38
CA TYR A 95 4.59 -0.23 -3.93
C TYR A 95 4.82 -1.64 -3.40
N CYS A 96 4.00 -2.58 -3.89
CA CYS A 96 4.05 -3.97 -3.46
C CYS A 96 5.43 -4.59 -3.77
N LYS A 97 5.99 -4.39 -4.96
CA LYS A 97 7.30 -4.93 -5.35
C LYS A 97 8.43 -4.49 -4.41
N VAL A 98 8.47 -3.20 -4.06
CA VAL A 98 9.48 -2.66 -3.13
C VAL A 98 9.25 -3.23 -1.73
N LEU A 99 8.00 -3.27 -1.28
CA LEU A 99 7.61 -3.82 0.03
C LEU A 99 8.02 -5.28 0.17
N GLY A 100 7.69 -6.14 -0.80
CA GLY A 100 8.04 -7.56 -0.77
C GLY A 100 9.55 -7.79 -0.77
N THR A 101 10.31 -6.93 -1.46
CA THR A 101 11.78 -6.96 -1.42
C THR A 101 12.31 -6.52 -0.05
N ALA A 102 11.74 -5.46 0.52
CA ALA A 102 12.10 -4.96 1.85
C ALA A 102 11.83 -6.01 2.94
N ALA A 103 10.68 -6.68 2.88
CA ALA A 103 10.33 -7.77 3.78
C ALA A 103 11.24 -8.99 3.61
N THR A 104 11.63 -9.32 2.38
CA THR A 104 12.61 -10.40 2.15
C THR A 104 13.95 -10.10 2.82
N ARG A 105 14.37 -8.83 2.84
CA ARG A 105 15.64 -8.37 3.43
C ARG A 105 15.57 -8.09 4.92
N ASN A 106 14.35 -7.91 5.45
CA ASN A 106 14.05 -7.67 6.86
C ASN A 106 12.93 -8.63 7.28
N PRO A 107 13.22 -9.94 7.40
CA PRO A 107 12.17 -10.97 7.46
C PRO A 107 11.36 -10.94 8.75
N THR A 108 11.88 -10.34 9.82
CA THR A 108 11.15 -10.25 11.10
C THR A 108 10.42 -8.92 11.23
N TRP A 109 9.16 -8.96 11.64
CA TRP A 109 8.39 -7.74 11.90
C TRP A 109 9.05 -6.87 12.97
N THR A 110 9.61 -7.47 14.02
CA THR A 110 10.27 -6.74 15.11
C THR A 110 11.43 -5.88 14.63
N GLU A 111 12.28 -6.41 13.75
CA GLU A 111 13.38 -5.64 13.16
C GLU A 111 12.84 -4.57 12.18
N ALA A 112 11.89 -4.96 11.32
CA ALA A 112 11.31 -4.07 10.33
C ALA A 112 10.61 -2.87 10.99
N SER A 113 9.82 -3.08 12.05
CA SER A 113 9.09 -2.02 12.74
C SER A 113 10.03 -1.02 13.42
N ILE A 114 11.14 -1.48 14.02
CA ILE A 114 12.17 -0.59 14.58
C ILE A 114 12.72 0.35 13.50
N LYS A 115 13.11 -0.21 12.33
CA LYS A 115 13.68 0.57 11.22
C LYS A 115 12.66 1.52 10.61
N LEU A 116 11.43 1.03 10.39
CA LEU A 116 10.35 1.85 9.85
C LEU A 116 10.01 3.00 10.80
N ASN A 117 9.91 2.76 12.10
CA ASN A 117 9.67 3.82 13.08
C ASN A 117 10.76 4.89 13.07
N GLN A 118 12.03 4.51 12.92
CA GLN A 118 13.12 5.48 12.75
C GLN A 118 12.95 6.35 11.50
N LEU A 119 12.55 5.75 10.37
CA LEU A 119 12.29 6.46 9.12
C LEU A 119 11.10 7.42 9.25
N LEU A 120 9.99 6.93 9.82
CA LEU A 120 8.76 7.71 10.05
C LEU A 120 9.01 8.88 10.98
N PHE A 121 9.69 8.64 12.09
CA PHE A 121 10.01 9.67 13.07
C PHE A 121 10.90 10.77 12.51
N MET A 122 11.91 10.41 11.72
CA MET A 122 12.74 11.40 11.02
C MET A 122 11.88 12.26 10.09
N ARG A 123 10.98 11.66 9.30
CA ARG A 123 10.09 12.42 8.42
C ARG A 123 9.14 13.36 9.18
N ILE A 124 8.53 12.88 10.26
CA ILE A 124 7.63 13.69 11.09
C ILE A 124 8.40 14.86 11.73
N SER A 125 9.63 14.60 12.19
CA SER A 125 10.50 15.61 12.80
C SER A 125 10.93 16.69 11.79
N ASP A 126 11.09 16.31 10.52
CA ASP A 126 11.38 17.21 9.39
C ASP A 126 10.11 17.96 8.88
N GLN A 127 9.04 18.01 9.67
CA GLN A 127 7.77 18.70 9.39
C GLN A 127 7.10 18.28 8.08
N GLN A 128 7.29 17.04 7.67
CA GLN A 128 6.50 16.41 6.62
C GLN A 128 5.36 15.61 7.32
N PRO A 129 4.19 16.23 7.56
CA PRO A 129 3.10 15.53 8.24
C PRO A 129 2.69 14.29 7.45
N LEU A 130 2.36 13.22 8.17
CA LEU A 130 1.78 12.03 7.55
C LEU A 130 0.43 12.43 6.93
N LYS A 131 0.33 12.35 5.60
CA LYS A 131 -0.86 12.80 4.86
C LYS A 131 -1.99 11.79 4.82
N THR A 132 -1.72 10.53 5.17
CA THR A 132 -2.61 9.40 4.90
C THR A 132 -2.61 8.40 6.05
N LEU A 133 -3.69 7.61 6.13
CA LEU A 133 -3.80 6.43 7.00
C LEU A 133 -2.66 5.43 6.77
N ASN A 134 -2.06 5.41 5.57
CA ASN A 134 -0.87 4.62 5.30
C ASN A 134 0.39 5.41 5.69
N PRO A 135 1.14 4.96 6.71
CA PRO A 135 2.29 5.73 7.18
C PRO A 135 3.48 5.63 6.22
N LEU A 136 3.58 4.62 5.36
CA LEU A 136 4.80 4.37 4.59
C LEU A 136 4.78 5.01 3.19
N GLU A 137 5.67 5.97 2.96
CA GLU A 137 5.95 6.48 1.61
C GLU A 137 6.94 5.59 0.86
N LEU A 138 7.11 5.86 -0.43
CA LEU A 138 8.02 5.08 -1.28
C LEU A 138 9.47 5.20 -0.83
N THR A 139 9.87 6.38 -0.34
CA THR A 139 11.22 6.61 0.16
C THR A 139 11.52 5.75 1.38
N ASP A 140 10.59 5.58 2.31
CA ASP A 140 10.81 4.76 3.52
C ASP A 140 11.07 3.30 3.14
N ARG A 141 10.28 2.78 2.19
CA ARG A 141 10.37 1.38 1.77
C ARG A 141 11.62 1.11 0.95
N GLU A 142 12.04 2.06 0.12
CA GLU A 142 13.33 1.95 -0.57
C GLU A 142 14.49 2.02 0.43
N CYS A 143 14.39 2.85 1.49
CA CYS A 143 15.39 2.88 2.57
C CYS A 143 15.40 1.56 3.36
N LEU A 144 14.23 1.03 3.75
CA LEU A 144 14.12 -0.26 4.43
C LEU A 144 14.72 -1.40 3.60
N LYS A 145 14.47 -1.39 2.28
CA LYS A 145 15.04 -2.35 1.34
C LYS A 145 16.57 -2.33 1.33
N ILE A 146 17.22 -1.19 1.55
CA ILE A 146 18.70 -1.11 1.58
C ILE A 146 19.27 -1.24 3.00
N TRP A 147 18.49 -0.96 4.04
CA TRP A 147 18.90 -1.08 5.44
C TRP A 147 18.89 -2.54 5.91
N GLN A 148 19.99 -3.26 5.65
CA GLN A 148 20.15 -4.67 6.03
C GLN A 148 20.84 -4.84 7.38
N GLY A 149 20.32 -5.76 8.20
CA GLY A 149 20.87 -6.06 9.52
C GLY A 149 20.57 -5.01 10.60
N GLN A 150 21.13 -5.22 11.79
CA GLN A 150 20.81 -4.45 13.01
C GLN A 150 21.84 -3.34 13.29
N ASN A 151 22.30 -2.66 12.24
CA ASN A 151 23.31 -1.60 12.32
C ASN A 151 22.72 -0.23 12.00
N GLY A 152 23.51 0.83 12.18
CA GLY A 152 23.12 2.16 11.74
C GLY A 152 22.96 2.23 10.21
N PHE A 153 22.03 3.06 9.76
CA PHE A 153 21.76 3.29 8.35
C PHE A 153 22.17 4.68 7.94
N LYS A 154 22.91 4.77 6.83
CA LYS A 154 23.32 6.02 6.22
C LYS A 154 22.76 6.13 4.81
N LYS A 155 21.97 7.17 4.57
CA LYS A 155 21.58 7.59 3.23
C LYS A 155 22.51 8.69 2.77
N SER A 156 23.16 8.50 1.63
CA SER A 156 24.05 9.50 1.02
C SER A 156 23.29 10.40 0.03
N GLY A 157 23.82 11.61 -0.21
CA GLY A 157 23.29 12.56 -1.21
C GLY A 157 22.78 13.86 -0.61
N ARG A 158 22.08 14.68 -1.43
CA ARG A 158 21.64 16.04 -1.08
C ARG A 158 20.74 16.10 0.17
N ASN A 159 19.94 15.05 0.38
CA ASN A 159 19.07 14.88 1.56
C ASN A 159 19.51 13.63 2.35
N GLY A 160 20.82 13.48 2.52
CA GLY A 160 21.40 12.37 3.26
C GLY A 160 21.10 12.48 4.76
N PHE A 161 20.97 11.35 5.42
CA PHE A 161 20.71 11.27 6.85
C PHE A 161 21.30 9.98 7.42
N GLU A 162 21.47 9.97 8.74
CA GLU A 162 21.94 8.80 9.48
C GLU A 162 20.92 8.43 10.55
N LEU A 163 20.59 7.14 10.62
CA LEU A 163 19.68 6.57 11.61
C LEU A 163 20.39 5.47 12.38
N GLN A 164 20.03 5.33 13.65
CA GLN A 164 20.53 4.26 14.51
C GLN A 164 19.51 3.13 14.56
N TYR A 165 19.98 1.88 14.62
CA TYR A 165 19.11 0.75 14.90
C TYR A 165 18.77 0.72 16.39
N ARG A 166 17.67 1.39 16.77
CA ARG A 166 17.13 1.36 18.12
C ARG A 166 15.64 1.65 18.14
N PRO A 167 14.88 1.12 19.10
CA PRO A 167 13.49 1.53 19.30
C PRO A 167 13.37 3.02 19.60
N ILE A 168 12.27 3.62 19.18
CA ILE A 168 11.92 4.99 19.57
C ILE A 168 11.28 4.94 20.96
N SER A 169 11.70 5.85 21.84
CA SER A 169 11.09 6.00 23.15
C SER A 169 9.73 6.68 23.00
N ASN A 170 8.69 6.17 23.68
CA ASN A 170 7.36 6.79 23.69
C ASN A 170 7.40 8.28 24.10
N ALA A 171 8.31 8.66 24.99
CA ALA A 171 8.51 10.06 25.41
C ALA A 171 9.03 10.97 24.29
N LYS A 172 9.55 10.40 23.20
CA LYS A 172 10.04 11.14 22.03
C LYS A 172 9.02 11.19 20.90
N ILE A 173 7.90 10.49 20.99
CA ILE A 173 6.88 10.52 19.94
C ILE A 173 6.29 11.95 19.88
N PRO A 174 6.25 12.59 18.69
CA PRO A 174 5.71 13.95 18.55
C PRO A 174 4.23 14.01 18.92
N SER A 175 3.81 15.16 19.48
CA SER A 175 2.40 15.38 19.84
C SER A 175 1.48 15.20 18.63
N GLY A 176 0.41 14.43 18.81
CA GLY A 176 -0.54 14.08 17.74
C GLY A 176 -0.25 12.76 17.02
N TYR A 177 0.82 12.06 17.39
CA TYR A 177 1.16 10.74 16.85
C TYR A 177 1.15 9.68 17.96
N ALA A 178 0.91 8.44 17.59
CA ALA A 178 0.90 7.29 18.49
C ALA A 178 1.28 6.03 17.71
N LEU A 179 1.83 5.03 18.40
CA LEU A 179 2.02 3.72 17.79
C LEU A 179 0.67 3.03 17.59
N ASP A 180 0.48 2.42 16.44
CA ASP A 180 -0.67 1.57 16.13
C ASP A 180 -0.63 0.25 16.94
N ARG A 181 -1.64 -0.59 16.74
CA ARG A 181 -1.75 -1.89 17.41
C ARG A 181 -0.63 -2.89 17.05
N TYR A 182 0.17 -2.62 16.01
CA TYR A 182 1.30 -3.42 15.57
C TYR A 182 2.66 -2.78 15.86
N GLY A 183 2.66 -1.64 16.55
CA GLY A 183 3.86 -0.92 16.98
C GLY A 183 4.48 -0.02 15.90
N LEU A 184 3.73 0.37 14.85
CA LEU A 184 4.17 1.31 13.83
C LEU A 184 3.67 2.73 14.15
N LEU A 185 4.51 3.76 13.95
CA LEU A 185 4.20 5.17 14.22
C LEU A 185 3.19 5.81 13.23
#